data_AF-A0A1Y1M917-F1
#
_entry.id   AF-A0A1Y1M917-F1
#
_cell.length_a   1.000
_cell.length_b   1.000
_cell.length_c   1.000
_cell.angle_alpha   90.00
_cell.angle_beta   90.00
_cell.angle_gamma   90.00
#
_symmetry.space_group_name_H-M   'P 1'
#
loop_
_entity.id
_entity.type
_entity.pdbx_description
1 polymer ?
#
loop_
_entity_poly.entity_id
_entity_poly.type
_entity_poly.pdbx_seq_one_letter_code
_entity_poly.pdbx_strand_id
1 'polypeptide(L)'
;MDGGGGRRRVAAKSSAEDQALDLIAKEAEARLLARRQARAEARDIRMRELERQQKEQEENADRQYDMIEATHRTTRTSGSRFLSSRRSSEDSLEDGGSIREIRHELKEMEEKFRKAMIANAQLDNDKASQTYQLELLKDRLEELEEEFSQLRREHRDKCREHDQLKRLEARLKDDLAVTCAELEERDRLIAEKGLVIVVEDVPSYDDDSREDVTVNGICSTPRKTLVTAENAQLLENAGEGSLDVRLARFALEKKDLQDQISHLRLELEEERNRRRKTSGVTLNGPISDSEYDPDDSQRDVGRQLADYKFRAQKAEQDVATLQATVARLESQVIRYKSASEIYEKSEEALKQEKRKLQREAREAQNRAEELETANTHLLKRLDKLKNAKSTLLKEL
;
A
#
# COMPACT_ATOMS: atom_id res chain seq x y z
N MET A 1 11.54 -14.03 -56.89
CA MET A 1 11.10 -14.96 -55.83
C MET A 1 11.62 -14.36 -54.52
N ASP A 2 11.05 -13.27 -54.00
CA ASP A 2 9.71 -13.15 -53.39
C ASP A 2 9.63 -14.02 -52.12
N GLY A 3 9.38 -13.55 -50.89
CA GLY A 3 9.03 -12.24 -50.33
C GLY A 3 8.84 -12.35 -48.80
N GLY A 4 8.66 -11.20 -48.14
CA GLY A 4 8.03 -11.02 -46.81
C GLY A 4 8.90 -11.33 -45.58
N GLY A 5 9.00 -10.52 -44.52
CA GLY A 5 8.23 -9.36 -44.07
C GLY A 5 8.35 -9.30 -42.54
N GLY A 6 8.70 -8.13 -41.98
CA GLY A 6 8.84 -8.00 -40.52
C GLY A 6 9.50 -6.71 -40.05
N ARG A 7 9.13 -5.55 -40.62
CA ARG A 7 9.50 -4.25 -40.06
C ARG A 7 8.84 -4.08 -38.69
N ARG A 8 9.63 -4.17 -37.61
CA ARG A 8 9.28 -3.69 -36.26
C ARG A 8 8.76 -2.26 -36.38
N ARG A 9 7.44 -2.09 -36.22
CA ARG A 9 6.78 -0.79 -36.18
C ARG A 9 5.77 -0.76 -35.03
N VAL A 10 6.20 -1.08 -33.81
CA VAL A 10 5.35 -1.00 -32.62
C VAL A 10 6.21 -0.62 -31.41
N ALA A 11 6.30 0.68 -31.12
CA ALA A 11 6.74 1.22 -29.82
C ALA A 11 6.43 2.73 -29.73
N ALA A 12 6.68 3.49 -30.80
CA ALA A 12 6.45 4.93 -30.80
C ALA A 12 4.96 5.33 -30.88
N LYS A 13 4.11 4.49 -31.49
CA LYS A 13 2.65 4.75 -31.58
C LYS A 13 1.93 4.53 -30.25
N SER A 14 2.31 3.52 -29.46
CA SER A 14 1.68 3.31 -28.15
C SER A 14 2.02 4.45 -27.19
N SER A 15 3.24 4.99 -27.21
CA SER A 15 3.59 6.09 -26.31
C SER A 15 2.78 7.37 -26.56
N ALA A 16 2.46 7.71 -27.82
CA ALA A 16 1.62 8.86 -28.13
C ALA A 16 0.13 8.60 -27.81
N GLU A 17 -0.34 7.37 -28.00
CA GLU A 17 -1.69 6.93 -27.63
C GLU A 17 -1.86 6.88 -26.11
N ASP A 18 -0.86 6.37 -25.36
CA ASP A 18 -0.83 6.34 -23.90
C ASP A 18 -0.79 7.75 -23.31
N GLN A 19 0.01 8.65 -23.89
CA GLN A 19 0.01 10.08 -23.52
C GLN A 19 -1.34 10.75 -23.80
N ALA A 20 -2.01 10.40 -24.89
CA ALA A 20 -3.35 10.91 -25.19
C ALA A 20 -4.40 10.38 -24.21
N LEU A 21 -4.32 9.11 -23.81
CA LEU A 21 -5.20 8.50 -22.81
C LEU A 21 -5.00 9.13 -21.42
N ASP A 22 -3.76 9.41 -21.03
CA ASP A 22 -3.43 10.10 -19.78
C ASP A 22 -3.98 11.54 -19.75
N LEU A 23 -3.90 12.26 -20.87
CA LEU A 23 -4.48 13.60 -20.99
C LEU A 23 -6.00 13.57 -20.88
N ILE A 24 -6.65 12.60 -21.53
CA ILE A 24 -8.10 12.40 -21.46
C ILE A 24 -8.54 12.05 -20.04
N ALA A 25 -7.78 11.21 -19.34
CA ALA A 25 -8.05 10.84 -17.95
C ALA A 25 -7.95 12.06 -17.02
N LYS A 26 -6.87 12.85 -17.14
CA LYS A 26 -6.68 14.10 -16.38
C LYS A 26 -7.76 15.14 -16.68
N GLU A 27 -8.17 15.27 -17.93
CA GLU A 27 -9.24 16.19 -18.33
C GLU A 27 -10.60 15.73 -17.79
N ALA A 28 -10.88 14.43 -17.78
CA ALA A 28 -12.09 13.87 -17.19
C ALA A 28 -12.13 14.06 -15.66
N GLU A 29 -11.01 13.88 -14.98
CA GLU A 29 -10.86 14.13 -13.55
C GLU A 29 -11.05 15.61 -13.21
N ALA A 30 -10.42 16.52 -13.98
CA ALA A 30 -10.60 17.96 -13.81
C ALA A 30 -12.06 18.40 -14.03
N ARG A 31 -12.75 17.82 -15.01
CA ARG A 31 -14.20 18.07 -15.23
C ARG A 31 -15.06 17.57 -14.07
N LEU A 32 -14.76 16.40 -13.52
CA LEU A 32 -15.46 15.89 -12.34
C LEU A 32 -15.22 16.80 -11.12
N LEU A 33 -13.99 17.24 -10.91
CA LEU A 33 -13.62 18.13 -9.81
C LEU A 33 -14.33 19.49 -9.93
N ALA A 34 -14.37 20.07 -11.12
CA ALA A 34 -15.10 21.30 -11.41
C ALA A 34 -16.61 21.14 -11.18
N ARG A 35 -17.19 19.98 -11.53
CA ARG A 35 -18.60 19.69 -11.28
C ARG A 35 -18.89 19.55 -9.78
N ARG A 36 -17.98 18.96 -9.00
CA ARG A 36 -18.07 18.90 -7.53
C ARG A 36 -17.98 20.28 -6.90
N GLN A 37 -17.05 21.12 -7.36
CA GLN A 37 -16.93 22.52 -6.92
C GLN A 37 -18.19 23.32 -7.24
N ALA A 38 -18.73 23.24 -8.45
CA ALA A 38 -19.95 23.94 -8.84
C ALA A 38 -21.17 23.51 -8.00
N ARG A 39 -21.28 22.20 -7.68
CA ARG A 39 -22.31 21.69 -6.76
C ARG A 39 -22.13 22.26 -5.34
N ALA A 40 -20.89 22.29 -4.83
CA ALA A 40 -20.59 22.86 -3.52
C ALA A 40 -20.93 24.36 -3.45
N GLU A 41 -20.54 25.14 -4.47
CA GLU A 41 -20.86 26.56 -4.57
C GLU A 41 -22.38 26.80 -4.68
N ALA A 42 -23.10 25.96 -5.42
CA ALA A 42 -24.56 26.04 -5.52
C ALA A 42 -25.25 25.79 -4.17
N ARG A 43 -24.76 24.84 -3.36
CA ARG A 43 -25.24 24.62 -1.98
C ARG A 43 -24.99 25.84 -1.10
N ASP A 44 -23.78 26.41 -1.17
CA ASP A 44 -23.40 27.59 -0.40
C ASP A 44 -24.25 28.81 -0.73
N ILE A 45 -24.53 29.06 -2.01
CA ILE A 45 -25.39 30.17 -2.45
C ILE A 45 -26.80 29.97 -1.92
N ARG A 46 -27.34 28.75 -2.06
CA ARG A 46 -28.70 28.44 -1.61
C ARG A 46 -28.85 28.52 -0.09
N MET A 47 -27.81 28.15 0.67
CA MET A 47 -27.77 28.33 2.12
C MET A 47 -27.88 29.79 2.53
N ARG A 48 -27.09 30.67 1.91
CA ARG A 48 -27.12 32.10 2.19
C ARG A 48 -28.47 32.71 1.84
N GLU A 49 -29.11 32.24 0.77
CA GLU A 49 -30.44 32.72 0.39
C GLU A 49 -31.52 32.26 1.38
N LEU A 50 -31.46 31.02 1.87
CA LEU A 50 -32.37 30.53 2.91
C LEU A 50 -32.20 31.27 4.23
N GLU A 51 -30.95 31.50 4.67
CA GLU A 51 -30.66 32.29 5.87
C GLU A 51 -31.19 33.72 5.74
N ARG A 52 -31.05 34.32 4.55
CA ARG A 52 -31.62 35.63 4.26
C ARG A 52 -33.14 35.62 4.29
N GLN A 53 -33.80 34.61 3.72
CA GLN A 53 -35.26 34.49 3.76
C GLN A 53 -35.77 34.28 5.19
N GLN A 54 -35.07 33.48 6.01
CA GLN A 54 -35.40 33.31 7.42
C GLN A 54 -35.33 34.65 8.17
N LYS A 55 -34.25 35.41 7.96
CA LYS A 55 -34.08 36.72 8.56
C LYS A 55 -35.15 37.73 8.10
N GLU A 56 -35.46 37.76 6.80
CA GLU A 56 -36.53 38.62 6.27
C GLU A 56 -37.92 38.23 6.81
N GLN A 57 -38.18 36.94 7.04
CA GLN A 57 -39.43 36.47 7.65
C GLN A 57 -39.52 36.83 9.13
N GLU A 58 -38.42 36.72 9.89
CA GLU A 58 -38.34 37.14 11.29
C GLU A 58 -38.57 38.66 11.41
N GLU A 59 -37.89 39.47 10.61
CA GLU A 59 -38.11 40.92 10.56
C GLU A 59 -39.55 41.29 10.17
N ASN A 60 -40.19 40.52 9.28
CA ASN A 60 -41.57 40.77 8.87
C ASN A 60 -42.57 40.33 9.94
N ALA A 61 -42.28 39.24 10.67
CA ALA A 61 -43.06 38.82 11.84
C ALA A 61 -42.99 39.88 12.96
N ASP A 62 -41.81 40.45 13.21
CA ASP A 62 -41.62 41.55 14.16
C ASP A 62 -42.39 42.81 13.74
N ARG A 63 -42.31 43.21 12.46
CA ARG A 63 -43.08 44.35 11.94
C ARG A 63 -44.59 44.14 12.05
N GLN A 64 -45.08 42.93 11.78
CA GLN A 64 -46.50 42.60 11.97
C GLN A 64 -46.89 42.63 13.45
N TYR A 65 -46.00 42.18 14.34
CA TYR A 65 -46.20 42.25 15.78
C TYR A 65 -46.32 43.70 16.27
N ASP A 66 -45.39 44.56 15.86
CA ASP A 66 -45.37 45.99 16.19
C ASP A 66 -46.62 46.73 15.67
N MET A 67 -47.07 46.41 14.46
CA MET A 67 -48.27 47.02 13.87
C MET A 67 -49.56 46.63 14.61
N ILE A 68 -49.66 45.37 15.02
CA ILE A 68 -50.79 44.88 15.82
C ILE A 68 -50.73 45.46 17.24
N GLU A 69 -49.54 45.60 17.82
CA GLU A 69 -49.37 46.26 19.12
C GLU A 69 -49.76 47.75 19.08
N ALA A 70 -49.40 48.47 18.01
CA ALA A 70 -49.77 49.86 17.80
C ALA A 70 -51.28 50.05 17.66
N THR A 71 -51.98 49.14 16.97
CA THR A 71 -53.45 49.16 16.82
C THR A 71 -54.18 48.81 18.13
N HIS A 72 -53.61 47.94 18.97
CA HIS A 72 -54.11 47.71 20.33
C HIS A 72 -53.88 48.89 21.28
N ARG A 73 -52.85 49.72 21.06
CA ARG A 73 -52.61 50.95 21.84
C ARG A 73 -53.55 52.09 21.44
N THR A 74 -53.85 52.27 20.14
CA THR A 74 -54.79 53.31 19.66
C THR A 74 -56.26 53.02 20.01
N THR A 75 -56.65 51.75 20.08
CA THR A 75 -57.98 51.36 20.57
C THR A 75 -58.16 51.57 22.09
N ARG A 76 -57.08 51.50 22.87
CA ARG A 76 -57.09 51.76 24.32
C ARG A 76 -57.07 53.25 24.68
N THR A 77 -56.59 54.13 23.79
CA THR A 77 -56.55 55.59 24.03
C THR A 77 -57.78 56.34 23.48
N SER A 78 -58.58 55.72 22.60
CA SER A 78 -59.81 56.34 22.06
C SER A 78 -61.07 56.11 22.93
N GLY A 79 -60.97 55.26 23.97
CA GLY A 79 -62.12 54.75 24.73
C GLY A 79 -62.44 55.40 26.08
N SER A 80 -62.05 56.65 26.35
CA SER A 80 -62.44 57.30 27.62
C SER A 80 -62.35 58.83 27.60
N ARG A 81 -63.36 59.50 27.04
CA ARG A 81 -63.77 60.85 27.46
C ARG A 81 -65.28 60.92 27.59
N PHE A 82 -65.73 60.94 28.84
CA PHE A 82 -67.11 61.10 29.31
C PHE A 82 -67.76 62.41 28.81
N LEU A 83 -69.10 62.37 28.63
CA LEU A 83 -70.16 63.27 29.17
C LEU A 83 -71.38 63.22 28.23
N SER A 84 -72.41 62.42 28.54
CA SER A 84 -73.63 62.83 29.26
C SER A 84 -74.45 63.92 28.56
N SER A 85 -75.57 63.57 27.89
CA SER A 85 -76.88 64.24 28.04
C SER A 85 -78.02 63.54 27.28
N ARG A 86 -78.88 62.84 28.04
CA ARG A 86 -80.36 62.80 27.99
C ARG A 86 -81.08 62.83 26.63
N ARG A 87 -81.75 61.71 26.25
CA ARG A 87 -83.22 61.59 26.00
C ARG A 87 -83.61 60.24 25.35
N SER A 88 -84.84 59.81 25.65
CA SER A 88 -85.61 58.65 25.15
C SER A 88 -85.21 57.27 25.69
N SER A 89 -85.98 56.62 26.58
CA SER A 89 -87.37 56.12 26.53
C SER A 89 -87.49 54.75 25.85
N GLU A 90 -87.76 53.77 26.70
CA GLU A 90 -88.35 52.45 26.46
C GLU A 90 -87.61 51.39 25.61
N ASP A 91 -87.33 50.29 26.31
CA ASP A 91 -87.52 48.91 25.87
C ASP A 91 -86.49 48.30 24.90
N SER A 92 -85.43 47.70 25.46
CA SER A 92 -84.87 46.42 24.99
C SER A 92 -83.82 45.89 25.98
N LEU A 93 -84.26 45.10 26.96
CA LEU A 93 -83.39 44.41 27.92
C LEU A 93 -83.15 42.96 27.50
N GLU A 94 -82.62 42.70 26.30
CA GLU A 94 -82.00 41.39 25.98
C GLU A 94 -80.77 41.46 25.02
N ASP A 95 -80.45 42.59 24.38
CA ASP A 95 -79.42 42.62 23.32
C ASP A 95 -78.01 43.07 23.77
N GLY A 96 -77.88 43.63 24.97
CA GLY A 96 -76.57 44.10 25.49
C GLY A 96 -75.59 42.97 25.83
N GLY A 97 -76.11 41.79 26.19
CA GLY A 97 -75.34 40.56 26.44
C GLY A 97 -74.91 39.89 25.13
N SER A 98 -75.86 39.72 24.21
CA SER A 98 -75.66 39.17 22.86
C SER A 98 -74.56 39.92 22.08
N ILE A 99 -74.58 41.25 22.07
CA ILE A 99 -73.54 42.06 21.41
C ILE A 99 -72.16 41.93 22.09
N ARG A 100 -72.12 41.68 23.40
CA ARG A 100 -70.86 41.53 24.14
C ARG A 100 -70.27 40.13 23.92
N GLU A 101 -71.12 39.11 23.88
CA GLU A 101 -70.79 37.71 23.56
C GLU A 101 -70.29 37.59 22.12
N ILE A 102 -71.00 38.15 21.14
CA ILE A 102 -70.54 38.20 19.73
C ILE A 102 -69.17 38.89 19.61
N ARG A 103 -68.92 39.96 20.39
CA ARG A 103 -67.59 40.60 20.43
C ARG A 103 -66.52 39.73 21.07
N HIS A 104 -66.85 38.89 22.05
CA HIS A 104 -65.91 37.96 22.66
C HIS A 104 -65.61 36.80 21.71
N GLU A 105 -66.63 36.22 21.07
CA GLU A 105 -66.49 35.18 20.05
C GLU A 105 -65.68 35.67 18.84
N LEU A 106 -65.93 36.91 18.39
CA LEU A 106 -65.15 37.54 17.32
C LEU A 106 -63.67 37.63 17.73
N LYS A 107 -63.38 38.08 18.95
CA LYS A 107 -62.02 38.17 19.46
C LYS A 107 -61.35 36.80 19.60
N GLU A 108 -62.08 35.78 20.06
CA GLU A 108 -61.57 34.41 20.12
C GLU A 108 -61.28 33.83 18.72
N MET A 109 -62.13 34.12 17.75
CA MET A 109 -61.91 33.72 16.35
C MET A 109 -60.71 34.45 15.74
N GLU A 110 -60.54 35.75 16.02
CA GLU A 110 -59.36 36.53 15.64
C GLU A 110 -58.07 35.96 16.25
N GLU A 111 -58.09 35.58 17.54
CA GLU A 111 -56.95 34.97 18.22
C GLU A 111 -56.63 33.57 17.66
N LYS A 112 -57.65 32.76 17.34
CA LYS A 112 -57.47 31.45 16.69
C LYS A 112 -56.89 31.61 15.28
N PHE A 113 -57.38 32.56 14.50
CA PHE A 113 -56.86 32.87 13.18
C PHE A 113 -55.40 33.33 13.24
N ARG A 114 -55.06 34.21 14.19
CA ARG A 114 -53.67 34.65 14.42
C ARG A 114 -52.76 33.47 14.76
N LYS A 115 -53.17 32.58 15.67
CA LYS A 115 -52.39 31.38 16.03
C LYS A 115 -52.19 30.46 14.82
N ALA A 116 -53.23 30.26 14.00
CA ALA A 116 -53.15 29.46 12.79
C ALA A 116 -52.19 30.07 11.75
N MET A 117 -52.21 31.40 11.58
CA MET A 117 -51.28 32.11 10.69
C MET A 117 -49.82 31.95 11.14
N ILE A 118 -49.52 32.10 12.43
CA ILE A 118 -48.18 31.92 12.98
C ILE A 118 -47.72 30.46 12.80
N ALA A 119 -48.58 29.50 13.12
CA ALA A 119 -48.28 28.09 12.94
C ALA A 119 -48.03 27.72 11.46
N ASN A 120 -48.79 28.30 10.53
CA ASN A 120 -48.61 28.06 9.10
C ASN A 120 -47.29 28.66 8.59
N ALA A 121 -46.94 29.88 9.04
CA ALA A 121 -45.64 30.48 8.73
C ALA A 121 -44.46 29.64 9.26
N GLN A 122 -44.59 29.10 10.49
CA GLN A 122 -43.59 28.20 11.07
C GLN A 122 -43.45 26.92 10.23
N LEU A 123 -44.57 26.30 9.83
CA LEU A 123 -44.56 25.09 9.01
C LEU A 123 -43.94 25.33 7.63
N ASP A 124 -44.16 26.50 7.02
CA ASP A 124 -43.52 26.84 5.74
C ASP A 124 -42.01 27.02 5.90
N ASN A 125 -41.54 27.57 7.02
CA ASN A 125 -40.11 27.67 7.34
C ASN A 125 -39.46 26.29 7.57
N ASP A 126 -40.12 25.45 8.37
CA ASP A 126 -39.68 24.07 8.64
C ASP A 126 -39.65 23.26 7.33
N LYS A 127 -40.64 23.44 6.45
CA LYS A 127 -40.68 22.79 5.14
C LYS A 127 -39.53 23.27 4.24
N ALA A 128 -39.24 24.56 4.21
CA ALA A 128 -38.13 25.12 3.42
C ALA A 128 -36.78 24.58 3.91
N SER A 129 -36.56 24.56 5.23
CA SER A 129 -35.33 24.05 5.83
C SER A 129 -35.15 22.54 5.61
N GLN A 130 -36.21 21.74 5.77
CA GLN A 130 -36.17 20.30 5.47
C GLN A 130 -35.94 20.01 3.99
N THR A 131 -36.54 20.81 3.09
CA THR A 131 -36.32 20.67 1.65
C THR A 131 -34.85 20.89 1.30
N TYR A 132 -34.21 21.89 1.91
CA TYR A 132 -32.78 22.13 1.74
C TYR A 132 -31.92 20.98 2.26
N GLN A 133 -32.22 20.47 3.47
CA GLN A 133 -31.50 19.33 4.03
C GLN A 133 -31.58 18.10 3.11
N LEU A 134 -32.75 17.85 2.50
CA LEU A 134 -32.93 16.75 1.55
C LEU A 134 -32.06 16.93 0.29
N GLU A 135 -31.93 18.16 -0.23
CA GLU A 135 -31.08 18.43 -1.40
C GLU A 135 -29.60 18.27 -1.07
N LEU A 136 -29.16 18.77 0.08
CA LEU A 136 -27.78 18.58 0.54
C LEU A 136 -27.43 17.10 0.69
N LEU A 137 -28.35 16.31 1.25
CA LEU A 137 -28.19 14.86 1.40
C LEU A 137 -28.20 14.14 0.04
N LYS A 138 -29.06 14.56 -0.90
CA LYS A 138 -29.07 14.00 -2.27
C LYS A 138 -27.75 14.24 -2.97
N ASP A 139 -27.24 15.46 -2.93
CA ASP A 139 -25.98 15.72 -3.61
C ASP A 139 -24.80 15.01 -2.91
N ARG A 140 -24.85 14.84 -1.57
CA ARG A 140 -23.85 14.05 -0.84
C ARG A 140 -23.91 12.56 -1.22
N LEU A 141 -25.11 12.02 -1.45
CA LEU A 141 -25.29 10.66 -1.96
C LEU A 141 -24.69 10.54 -3.37
N GLU A 142 -24.95 11.49 -4.27
CA GLU A 142 -24.35 11.49 -5.62
C GLU A 142 -22.82 11.51 -5.57
N GLU A 143 -22.21 12.33 -4.70
CA GLU A 143 -20.76 12.35 -4.49
C GLU A 143 -20.21 10.99 -4.05
N LEU A 144 -20.87 10.36 -3.06
CA LEU A 144 -20.46 9.05 -2.54
C LEU A 144 -20.60 7.95 -3.60
N GLU A 145 -21.62 8.00 -4.45
CA GLU A 145 -21.80 7.07 -5.56
C GLU A 145 -20.71 7.21 -6.64
N GLU A 146 -20.31 8.46 -6.95
CA GLU A 146 -19.20 8.75 -7.85
C GLU A 146 -17.87 8.24 -7.26
N GLU A 147 -17.58 8.54 -6.00
CA GLU A 147 -16.39 8.08 -5.27
C GLU A 147 -16.32 6.55 -5.22
N PHE A 148 -17.44 5.88 -4.92
CA PHE A 148 -17.53 4.44 -4.91
C PHE A 148 -17.29 3.81 -6.29
N SER A 149 -17.83 4.44 -7.34
CA SER A 149 -17.64 4.00 -8.72
C SER A 149 -16.18 4.15 -9.17
N GLN A 150 -15.51 5.23 -8.74
CA GLN A 150 -14.09 5.45 -8.96
C GLN A 150 -13.23 4.43 -8.22
N LEU A 151 -13.46 4.24 -6.92
CA LEU A 151 -12.74 3.28 -6.10
C LEU A 151 -12.87 1.84 -6.63
N ARG A 152 -14.04 1.48 -7.18
CA ARG A 152 -14.24 0.19 -7.87
C ARG A 152 -13.45 0.05 -9.16
N ARG A 153 -13.18 1.13 -9.90
CA ARG A 153 -12.32 1.10 -11.09
C ARG A 153 -10.87 0.92 -10.67
N GLU A 154 -10.40 1.74 -9.73
CA GLU A 154 -9.03 1.67 -9.19
C GLU A 154 -8.70 0.30 -8.60
N HIS A 155 -9.63 -0.30 -7.84
CA HIS A 155 -9.46 -1.67 -7.34
C HIS A 155 -9.27 -2.68 -8.47
N ARG A 156 -10.04 -2.58 -9.57
CA ARG A 156 -9.89 -3.49 -10.71
C ARG A 156 -8.54 -3.32 -11.39
N ASP A 157 -8.06 -2.09 -11.52
CA ASP A 157 -6.76 -1.82 -12.13
C ASP A 157 -5.61 -2.30 -11.24
N LYS A 158 -5.70 -2.09 -9.91
CA LYS A 158 -4.76 -2.65 -8.95
C LYS A 158 -4.72 -4.18 -8.96
N CYS A 159 -5.86 -4.85 -9.13
CA CYS A 159 -5.88 -6.31 -9.33
C CYS A 159 -5.14 -6.72 -10.60
N ARG A 160 -5.32 -5.99 -11.72
CA ARG A 160 -4.62 -6.28 -12.99
C ARG A 160 -3.11 -6.08 -12.84
N GLU A 161 -2.67 -5.01 -12.17
CA GLU A 161 -1.26 -4.77 -11.87
C GLU A 161 -0.67 -5.90 -11.00
N HIS A 162 -1.40 -6.32 -9.96
CA HIS A 162 -0.99 -7.43 -9.11
C HIS A 162 -0.80 -8.74 -9.91
N ASP A 163 -1.75 -9.07 -10.79
CA ASP A 163 -1.65 -10.26 -11.65
C ASP A 163 -0.51 -10.17 -12.68
N GLN A 164 -0.13 -8.96 -13.10
CA GLN A 164 1.05 -8.75 -13.95
C GLN A 164 2.34 -8.94 -13.15
N LEU A 165 2.45 -8.34 -11.97
CA LEU A 165 3.60 -8.47 -11.08
C LEU A 165 3.81 -9.93 -10.67
N LYS A 166 2.75 -10.66 -10.35
CA LYS A 166 2.82 -12.09 -10.03
C LYS A 166 3.40 -12.93 -11.17
N ARG A 167 3.05 -12.59 -12.42
CA ARG A 167 3.61 -13.25 -13.62
C ARG A 167 5.08 -12.90 -13.84
N LEU A 168 5.49 -11.66 -13.56
CA LEU A 168 6.89 -11.25 -13.61
C LEU A 168 7.71 -11.92 -12.52
N GLU A 169 7.20 -11.98 -11.29
CA GLU A 169 7.83 -12.66 -10.16
C GLU A 169 8.09 -14.14 -10.47
N ALA A 170 7.09 -14.83 -11.04
CA ALA A 170 7.25 -16.23 -11.45
C ALA A 170 8.39 -16.40 -12.47
N ARG A 171 8.44 -15.55 -13.50
CA ARG A 171 9.53 -15.59 -14.50
C ARG A 171 10.89 -15.32 -13.87
N LEU A 172 10.99 -14.32 -13.00
CA LEU A 172 12.26 -14.00 -12.33
C LEU A 172 12.73 -15.12 -11.40
N LYS A 173 11.81 -15.86 -10.78
CA LYS A 173 12.16 -17.06 -9.99
C LYS A 173 12.69 -18.18 -10.88
N ASP A 174 12.07 -18.40 -12.04
CA ASP A 174 12.55 -19.39 -13.01
C ASP A 174 13.95 -19.01 -13.53
N ASP A 175 14.15 -17.75 -13.93
CA ASP A 175 15.44 -17.23 -14.40
C ASP A 175 16.53 -17.32 -13.32
N LEU A 176 16.19 -17.00 -12.07
CA LEU A 176 17.09 -17.15 -10.92
C LEU A 176 17.47 -18.62 -10.69
N ALA A 177 16.50 -19.54 -10.75
CA ALA A 177 16.75 -20.97 -10.56
C ALA A 177 17.70 -21.52 -11.64
N VAL A 178 17.51 -21.13 -12.90
CA VAL A 178 18.42 -21.49 -14.01
C VAL A 178 19.81 -20.93 -13.76
N THR A 179 19.93 -19.65 -13.41
CA THR A 179 21.23 -19.00 -13.16
C THR A 179 21.97 -19.65 -11.98
N CYS A 180 21.25 -20.00 -10.91
CA CYS A 180 21.83 -20.72 -9.77
C CYS A 180 22.34 -22.11 -10.19
N ALA A 181 21.56 -22.87 -10.97
CA ALA A 181 21.97 -24.18 -11.46
C ALA A 181 23.22 -24.11 -12.35
N GLU A 182 23.29 -23.11 -13.24
CA GLU A 182 24.47 -22.87 -14.08
C GLU A 182 25.72 -22.51 -13.24
N LEU A 183 25.55 -21.71 -12.18
CA LEU A 183 26.64 -21.39 -11.25
C LEU A 183 27.10 -22.61 -10.45
N GLU A 184 26.18 -23.43 -9.96
CA GLU A 184 26.49 -24.68 -9.26
C GLU A 184 27.22 -25.68 -10.17
N GLU A 185 26.81 -25.79 -11.43
CA GLU A 185 27.50 -26.61 -12.42
C GLU A 185 28.91 -26.09 -12.69
N ARG A 186 29.08 -24.77 -12.85
CA ARG A 186 30.39 -24.13 -13.01
C ARG A 186 31.30 -24.40 -11.82
N ASP A 187 30.80 -24.24 -10.59
CA ASP A 187 31.59 -24.47 -9.37
C ASP A 187 31.94 -25.97 -9.20
N ARG A 188 31.02 -26.87 -9.58
CA ARG A 188 31.28 -28.32 -9.63
C ARG A 188 32.39 -28.66 -10.62
N LEU A 189 32.36 -28.10 -11.83
CA LEU A 189 33.40 -28.30 -12.84
C LEU A 189 34.76 -27.75 -12.37
N ILE A 190 34.79 -26.58 -11.74
CA ILE A 190 36.01 -26.02 -11.14
C ILE A 190 36.61 -27.00 -10.12
N ALA A 191 35.79 -27.53 -9.22
CA ALA A 191 36.22 -28.50 -8.21
C ALA A 191 36.69 -29.83 -8.83
N GLU A 192 35.97 -30.39 -9.80
CA GLU A 192 36.33 -31.63 -10.48
C GLU A 192 37.67 -31.52 -11.22
N LYS A 193 37.97 -30.35 -11.79
CA LYS A 193 39.28 -30.08 -12.42
C LYS A 193 40.38 -29.72 -11.43
N GLY A 194 40.12 -29.76 -10.12
CA GLY A 194 41.11 -29.46 -9.08
C GLY A 194 41.58 -28.01 -9.09
N LEU A 195 40.75 -27.10 -9.61
CA LEU A 195 41.02 -25.68 -9.64
C LEU A 195 40.47 -25.00 -8.38
N VAL A 196 41.18 -23.99 -7.90
CA VAL A 196 40.84 -23.20 -6.72
C VAL A 196 40.90 -21.72 -7.10
N ILE A 197 39.98 -20.94 -6.56
CA ILE A 197 39.95 -19.48 -6.76
C ILE A 197 40.88 -18.85 -5.73
N VAL A 198 41.94 -18.20 -6.20
CA VAL A 198 42.81 -17.35 -5.38
C VAL A 198 42.35 -15.91 -5.56
N VAL A 199 42.04 -15.27 -4.44
CA VAL A 199 41.69 -13.84 -4.38
C VAL A 199 43.00 -13.07 -4.23
N GLU A 200 43.21 -12.05 -5.06
CA GLU A 200 44.32 -11.13 -4.87
C GLU A 200 44.03 -10.20 -3.71
N ASP A 201 44.98 -10.08 -2.77
CA ASP A 201 44.90 -9.10 -1.70
C ASP A 201 44.93 -7.71 -2.32
N VAL A 202 43.81 -7.00 -2.18
CA VAL A 202 43.74 -5.58 -2.48
C VAL A 202 44.50 -4.88 -1.37
N PRO A 203 45.45 -3.95 -1.67
CA PRO A 203 46.07 -3.16 -0.62
C PRO A 203 44.96 -2.50 0.21
N SER A 204 44.95 -2.83 1.50
CA SER A 204 44.10 -2.24 2.52
C SER A 204 44.44 -0.75 2.60
N TYR A 205 43.79 0.07 1.78
CA TYR A 205 43.63 1.47 2.11
C TYR A 205 42.68 1.49 3.30
N ASP A 206 43.21 1.91 4.44
CA ASP A 206 42.49 2.15 5.68
C ASP A 206 41.39 3.18 5.37
N ASP A 207 40.16 2.72 5.11
CA ASP A 207 39.02 3.59 4.84
C ASP A 207 37.76 3.07 5.53
N ASP A 208 37.41 3.79 6.60
CA ASP A 208 36.24 3.61 7.47
C ASP A 208 34.93 4.06 6.78
N SER A 209 34.92 4.08 5.43
CA SER A 209 33.76 4.39 4.60
C SER A 209 33.50 3.25 3.63
N ARG A 210 32.77 2.24 4.08
CA ARG A 210 32.03 1.34 3.18
C ARG A 210 30.87 2.08 2.51
N GLU A 211 31.19 3.11 1.73
CA GLU A 211 30.36 3.49 0.59
C GLU A 211 30.89 2.71 -0.61
N ASP A 212 30.02 1.95 -1.23
CA ASP A 212 30.28 1.23 -2.48
C ASP A 212 30.59 2.29 -3.55
N VAL A 213 31.88 2.64 -3.73
CA VAL A 213 32.30 3.68 -4.68
C VAL A 213 32.09 3.13 -6.10
N THR A 214 30.87 3.24 -6.60
CA THR A 214 30.52 2.94 -7.99
C THR A 214 30.95 4.10 -8.87
N VAL A 215 32.13 3.98 -9.49
CA VAL A 215 32.45 4.77 -10.69
C VAL A 215 32.09 3.90 -11.90
N ASN A 216 31.09 4.33 -12.68
CA ASN A 216 30.61 3.64 -13.90
C ASN A 216 30.06 2.21 -13.71
N GLY A 217 29.48 1.90 -12.55
CA GLY A 217 28.73 0.65 -12.35
C GLY A 217 29.59 -0.63 -12.24
N ILE A 218 30.91 -0.50 -12.08
CA ILE A 218 31.80 -1.63 -11.80
C ILE A 218 32.24 -1.52 -10.35
N CYS A 219 31.65 -2.36 -9.49
CA CYS A 219 32.14 -2.57 -8.13
C CYS A 219 33.61 -3.05 -8.22
N SER A 220 34.52 -2.40 -7.49
CA SER A 220 35.94 -2.80 -7.39
C SER A 220 36.04 -4.09 -6.58
N THR A 221 35.59 -5.19 -7.18
CA THR A 221 35.73 -6.51 -6.59
C THR A 221 37.19 -6.94 -6.63
N PRO A 222 37.69 -7.59 -5.57
CA PRO A 222 39.05 -8.09 -5.56
C PRO A 222 39.24 -9.03 -6.74
N ARG A 223 40.37 -8.90 -7.45
CA ARG A 223 40.67 -9.76 -8.61
C ARG A 223 40.73 -11.20 -8.16
N LYS A 224 40.09 -12.09 -8.93
CA LYS A 224 40.02 -13.52 -8.65
C LYS A 224 40.66 -14.26 -9.81
N THR A 225 41.57 -15.17 -9.50
CA THR A 225 42.27 -15.99 -10.50
C THR A 225 42.03 -17.46 -10.19
N LEU A 226 41.78 -18.27 -11.22
CA LEU A 226 41.69 -19.72 -11.11
C LEU A 226 43.07 -20.34 -11.30
N VAL A 227 43.52 -21.12 -10.32
CA VAL A 227 44.79 -21.85 -10.36
C VAL A 227 44.56 -23.29 -9.88
N THR A 228 45.48 -24.21 -10.16
CA THR A 228 45.42 -25.56 -9.59
C THR A 228 45.64 -25.51 -8.06
N ALA A 229 45.11 -26.50 -7.34
CA ALA A 229 45.31 -26.59 -5.89
C ALA A 229 46.79 -26.61 -5.47
N GLU A 230 47.64 -27.29 -6.26
CA GLU A 230 49.09 -27.31 -6.05
C GLU A 230 49.71 -25.91 -6.21
N ASN A 231 49.35 -25.18 -7.28
CA ASN A 231 49.84 -23.82 -7.49
C ASN A 231 49.34 -22.86 -6.42
N ALA A 232 48.11 -23.03 -5.91
CA ALA A 232 47.60 -22.23 -4.81
C ALA A 232 48.46 -22.39 -3.54
N GLN A 233 48.83 -23.63 -3.19
CA GLN A 233 49.71 -23.92 -2.05
C GLN A 233 51.12 -23.32 -2.25
N LEU A 234 51.68 -23.42 -3.46
CA LEU A 234 52.95 -22.76 -3.77
C LEU A 234 52.84 -21.24 -3.59
N LEU A 235 51.76 -20.64 -4.09
CA LEU A 235 51.53 -19.20 -3.97
C LEU A 235 51.29 -18.73 -2.53
N GLU A 236 50.81 -19.57 -1.61
CA GLU A 236 50.77 -19.25 -0.18
C GLU A 236 52.18 -19.15 0.41
N ASN A 237 53.08 -20.06 0.00
CA ASN A 237 54.47 -20.06 0.47
C ASN A 237 55.30 -18.88 -0.06
N ALA A 238 54.88 -18.24 -1.17
CA ALA A 238 55.55 -17.08 -1.75
C ALA A 238 55.32 -15.76 -0.97
N GLY A 239 54.51 -15.80 0.10
CA GLY A 239 54.16 -14.66 0.94
C GLY A 239 53.07 -13.76 0.35
N GLU A 240 52.79 -12.64 1.01
CA GLU A 240 51.69 -11.74 0.64
C GLU A 240 51.98 -10.89 -0.60
N GLY A 241 50.92 -10.49 -1.31
CA GLY A 241 50.95 -9.61 -2.49
C GLY A 241 50.13 -10.13 -3.68
N SER A 242 50.08 -9.32 -4.75
CA SER A 242 49.42 -9.73 -5.99
C SER A 242 50.03 -11.01 -6.55
N LEU A 243 49.29 -11.70 -7.43
CA LEU A 243 49.79 -12.91 -8.07
C LEU A 243 51.13 -12.64 -8.79
N ASP A 244 51.23 -11.51 -9.48
CA ASP A 244 52.44 -11.09 -10.19
C ASP A 244 53.63 -10.88 -9.24
N VAL A 245 53.41 -10.31 -8.05
CA VAL A 245 54.47 -10.11 -7.03
C VAL A 245 54.99 -11.45 -6.50
N ARG A 246 54.07 -12.38 -6.21
CA ARG A 246 54.43 -13.73 -5.75
C ARG A 246 55.20 -14.52 -6.81
N LEU A 247 54.77 -14.45 -8.07
CA LEU A 247 55.47 -15.08 -9.19
C LEU A 247 56.87 -14.47 -9.42
N ALA A 248 57.01 -13.15 -9.27
CA ALA A 248 58.30 -12.48 -9.37
C ALA A 248 59.30 -12.95 -8.29
N ARG A 249 58.84 -13.19 -7.06
CA ARG A 249 59.68 -13.75 -5.99
C ARG A 249 60.19 -15.15 -6.34
N PHE A 250 59.32 -16.02 -6.84
CA PHE A 250 59.75 -17.36 -7.30
C PHE A 250 60.76 -17.28 -8.44
N ALA A 251 60.60 -16.34 -9.37
CA ALA A 251 61.56 -16.15 -10.46
C ALA A 251 62.94 -15.70 -9.94
N LEU A 252 62.97 -14.85 -8.91
CA LEU A 252 64.21 -14.42 -8.25
C LEU A 252 64.88 -15.57 -7.49
N GLU A 253 64.15 -16.28 -6.64
CA GLU A 253 64.68 -17.42 -5.88
C GLU A 253 65.22 -18.51 -6.81
N LYS A 254 64.50 -18.81 -7.90
CA LYS A 254 64.96 -19.74 -8.93
C LYS A 254 66.29 -19.29 -9.55
N LYS A 255 66.46 -18.00 -9.79
CA LYS A 255 67.71 -17.44 -10.34
C LYS A 255 68.85 -17.59 -9.33
N ASP A 256 68.62 -17.24 -8.07
CA ASP A 256 69.64 -17.36 -7.01
C ASP A 256 70.10 -18.82 -6.83
N LEU A 257 69.16 -19.78 -6.84
CA LEU A 257 69.49 -21.21 -6.79
C LEU A 257 70.25 -21.68 -8.03
N GLN A 258 69.92 -21.16 -9.22
CA GLN A 258 70.67 -21.47 -10.45
C GLN A 258 72.11 -20.94 -10.40
N ASP A 259 72.30 -19.75 -9.85
CA ASP A 259 73.61 -19.14 -9.65
C ASP A 259 74.43 -19.95 -8.62
N GLN A 260 73.82 -20.38 -7.51
CA GLN A 260 74.44 -21.27 -6.52
C GLN A 260 74.84 -22.63 -7.12
N ILE A 261 73.96 -23.27 -7.91
CA ILE A 261 74.28 -24.53 -8.60
C ILE A 261 75.45 -24.32 -9.56
N SER A 262 75.50 -23.20 -10.27
CA SER A 262 76.59 -22.88 -11.18
C SER A 262 77.91 -22.68 -10.43
N HIS A 263 77.87 -21.99 -9.29
CA HIS A 263 79.01 -21.81 -8.39
C HIS A 263 79.51 -23.15 -7.83
N LEU A 264 78.62 -23.96 -7.27
CA LEU A 264 78.95 -25.29 -6.73
C LEU A 264 79.49 -26.22 -7.81
N ARG A 265 78.99 -26.14 -9.05
CA ARG A 265 79.55 -26.90 -10.18
C ARG A 265 80.96 -26.45 -10.50
N LEU A 266 81.23 -25.14 -10.48
CA LEU A 266 82.57 -24.60 -10.68
C LEU A 266 83.53 -25.04 -9.56
N GLU A 267 83.11 -24.95 -8.31
CA GLU A 267 83.87 -25.45 -7.16
C GLU A 267 84.14 -26.95 -7.24
N LEU A 268 83.15 -27.74 -7.65
CA LEU A 268 83.31 -29.19 -7.80
C LEU A 268 84.22 -29.55 -8.99
N GLU A 269 84.22 -28.77 -10.06
CA GLU A 269 85.15 -28.87 -11.19
C GLU A 269 86.58 -28.52 -10.73
N GLU A 270 86.74 -27.45 -9.94
CA GLU A 270 88.02 -27.08 -9.30
C GLU A 270 88.50 -28.18 -8.37
N GLU A 271 87.62 -28.76 -7.56
CA GLU A 271 87.99 -29.79 -6.58
C GLU A 271 88.25 -31.14 -7.23
N ARG A 272 87.59 -31.46 -8.36
CA ARG A 272 87.98 -32.56 -9.24
C ARG A 272 89.35 -32.33 -9.87
N ASN A 273 89.68 -31.10 -10.24
CA ASN A 273 91.01 -30.73 -10.72
C ASN A 273 92.08 -30.73 -9.61
N ARG A 274 91.72 -30.42 -8.35
CA ARG A 274 92.59 -30.58 -7.16
C ARG A 274 92.78 -32.06 -6.80
N ARG A 275 91.73 -32.89 -6.85
CA ARG A 275 91.79 -34.35 -6.63
C ARG A 275 92.56 -35.11 -7.71
N ARG A 276 92.57 -34.64 -8.96
CA ARG A 276 93.49 -35.17 -10.00
C ARG A 276 94.97 -34.98 -9.65
N LYS A 277 95.31 -34.04 -8.76
CA LYS A 277 96.69 -33.82 -8.25
C LYS A 277 96.99 -34.52 -6.90
N THR A 278 96.00 -35.13 -6.25
CA THR A 278 96.14 -35.70 -4.88
C THR A 278 95.46 -37.07 -4.75
N SER A 279 95.54 -37.91 -5.79
CA SER A 279 95.07 -39.30 -5.73
C SER A 279 96.10 -40.21 -5.05
N GLY A 280 96.19 -40.12 -3.73
CA GLY A 280 96.83 -41.11 -2.89
C GLY A 280 96.28 -41.02 -1.47
N VAL A 281 95.68 -42.11 -0.99
CA VAL A 281 95.26 -42.44 0.39
C VAL A 281 93.73 -42.49 0.65
N THR A 282 93.40 -43.67 1.19
CA THR A 282 92.19 -44.34 1.68
C THR A 282 91.26 -43.58 2.64
N LEU A 283 89.96 -43.97 2.70
CA LEU A 283 89.34 -44.79 3.78
C LEU A 283 87.84 -44.48 3.99
N ASN A 284 87.12 -45.57 4.28
CA ASN A 284 85.75 -45.81 4.78
C ASN A 284 84.91 -44.73 5.52
N GLY A 285 83.59 -44.81 5.27
CA GLY A 285 82.50 -44.84 6.25
C GLY A 285 81.72 -43.53 6.48
N PRO A 286 80.48 -43.53 7.06
CA PRO A 286 79.52 -44.61 7.31
C PRO A 286 78.13 -44.35 6.67
N ILE A 287 77.28 -45.38 6.73
CA ILE A 287 75.86 -45.35 6.38
C ILE A 287 75.11 -44.56 7.45
N SER A 288 74.35 -43.54 7.05
CA SER A 288 73.48 -42.79 7.95
C SER A 288 72.25 -43.63 8.28
N ASP A 289 72.25 -44.23 9.47
CA ASP A 289 71.04 -44.64 10.18
C ASP A 289 70.14 -43.40 10.35
N SER A 290 69.06 -43.37 9.58
CA SER A 290 67.89 -42.59 9.94
C SER A 290 66.97 -43.53 10.69
N GLU A 291 67.26 -43.74 11.97
CA GLU A 291 66.41 -44.44 12.92
C GLU A 291 65.11 -43.66 13.07
N TYR A 292 64.14 -43.94 12.20
CA TYR A 292 62.76 -43.54 12.35
C TYR A 292 62.15 -44.47 13.40
N ASP A 293 61.99 -43.97 14.62
CA ASP A 293 61.36 -44.71 15.71
C ASP A 293 59.89 -45.01 15.36
N PRO A 294 59.50 -46.28 15.14
CA PRO A 294 58.13 -46.65 14.81
C PRO A 294 57.13 -46.23 15.91
N ASP A 295 57.60 -46.10 17.16
CA ASP A 295 56.77 -45.74 18.31
C ASP A 295 56.30 -44.27 18.27
N ASP A 296 57.11 -43.34 17.76
CA ASP A 296 56.72 -41.93 17.63
C ASP A 296 55.72 -41.71 16.48
N SER A 297 55.88 -42.45 15.37
CA SER A 297 54.88 -42.48 14.29
C SER A 297 53.54 -43.06 14.78
N GLN A 298 53.57 -44.11 15.61
CA GLN A 298 52.35 -44.67 16.19
C GLN A 298 51.67 -43.74 17.20
N ARG A 299 52.43 -42.97 17.97
CA ARG A 299 51.88 -41.98 18.92
C ARG A 299 51.21 -40.80 18.21
N ASP A 300 51.80 -40.32 17.12
CA ASP A 300 51.23 -39.21 16.35
C ASP A 300 50.00 -39.63 15.54
N VAL A 301 49.98 -40.86 15.01
CA VAL A 301 48.76 -41.47 14.47
C VAL A 301 47.69 -41.61 15.55
N GLY A 302 48.06 -42.00 16.78
CA GLY A 302 47.14 -42.06 17.92
C GLY A 302 46.54 -40.71 18.32
N ARG A 303 47.34 -39.64 18.29
CA ARG A 303 46.88 -38.25 18.52
C ARG A 303 45.91 -37.78 17.44
N GLN A 304 46.28 -37.97 16.16
CA GLN A 304 45.41 -37.61 15.04
C GLN A 304 44.09 -38.37 15.09
N LEU A 305 44.12 -39.67 15.41
CA LEU A 305 42.92 -40.48 15.56
C LEU A 305 42.00 -39.97 16.69
N ALA A 306 42.58 -39.54 17.82
CA ALA A 306 41.82 -38.95 18.92
C ALA A 306 41.17 -37.60 18.52
N ASP A 307 41.89 -36.76 17.79
CA ASP A 307 41.36 -35.48 17.27
C ASP A 307 40.23 -35.69 16.26
N TYR A 308 40.39 -36.62 15.32
CA TYR A 308 39.32 -36.97 14.38
C TYR A 308 38.10 -37.54 15.09
N LYS A 309 38.30 -38.38 16.11
CA LYS A 309 37.21 -38.93 16.92
C LYS A 309 36.46 -37.84 17.67
N PHE A 310 37.18 -36.87 18.26
CA PHE A 310 36.55 -35.74 18.94
C PHE A 310 35.76 -34.84 17.97
N ARG A 311 36.34 -34.54 16.79
CA ARG A 311 35.65 -33.76 15.75
C ARG A 311 34.41 -34.48 15.23
N ALA A 312 34.48 -35.79 15.00
CA ALA A 312 33.34 -36.59 14.61
C ALA A 312 32.23 -36.56 15.66
N GLN A 313 32.58 -36.71 16.93
CA GLN A 313 31.61 -36.69 18.04
C GLN A 313 30.96 -35.30 18.21
N LYS A 314 31.72 -34.22 18.00
CA LYS A 314 31.18 -32.86 17.98
C LYS A 314 30.23 -32.64 16.80
N ALA A 315 30.60 -33.10 15.62
CA ALA A 315 29.74 -33.04 14.44
C ALA A 315 28.45 -33.86 14.62
N GLU A 316 28.51 -35.04 15.25
CA GLU A 316 27.34 -35.84 15.60
C GLU A 316 26.40 -35.11 16.57
N GLN A 317 26.96 -34.42 17.57
CA GLN A 317 26.18 -33.59 18.49
C GLN A 317 25.50 -32.43 17.75
N ASP A 318 26.23 -31.71 16.89
CA ASP A 318 25.68 -30.61 16.09
C ASP A 318 24.56 -31.10 15.17
N VAL A 319 24.73 -32.26 14.51
CA VAL A 319 23.68 -32.90 13.70
C VAL A 319 22.44 -33.19 14.54
N ALA A 320 22.58 -33.72 15.76
CA ALA A 320 21.44 -33.98 16.64
C ALA A 320 20.70 -32.68 17.02
N THR A 321 21.41 -31.59 17.28
CA THR A 321 20.78 -30.29 17.55
C THR A 321 20.04 -29.74 16.33
N LEU A 322 20.62 -29.85 15.13
CA LEU A 322 20.00 -29.42 13.89
C LEU A 322 18.75 -30.26 13.57
N GLN A 323 18.78 -31.57 13.82
CA GLN A 323 17.60 -32.42 13.66
C GLN A 323 16.46 -31.99 14.60
N ALA A 324 16.76 -31.63 15.84
CA ALA A 324 15.76 -31.13 16.79
C ALA A 324 15.16 -29.78 16.34
N THR A 325 15.96 -28.87 15.77
CA THR A 325 15.45 -27.60 15.25
C THR A 325 14.59 -27.82 14.00
N VAL A 326 15.00 -28.71 13.09
CA VAL A 326 14.21 -29.11 11.92
C VAL A 326 12.85 -29.66 12.33
N ALA A 327 12.80 -30.62 13.27
CA ALA A 327 11.52 -31.19 13.74
C ALA A 327 10.57 -30.14 14.33
N ARG A 328 11.11 -29.13 15.03
CA ARG A 328 10.33 -28.01 15.57
C ARG A 328 9.80 -27.10 14.45
N LEU A 329 10.63 -26.80 13.45
CA LEU A 329 10.24 -26.00 12.29
C LEU A 329 9.19 -26.72 11.45
N GLU A 330 9.33 -28.02 11.21
CA GLU A 330 8.33 -28.85 10.53
C GLU A 330 6.98 -28.79 11.25
N SER A 331 6.99 -28.93 12.58
CA SER A 331 5.77 -28.79 13.40
C SER A 331 5.13 -27.41 13.27
N GLN A 332 5.94 -26.35 13.16
CA GLN A 332 5.46 -24.99 12.96
C GLN A 332 4.86 -24.80 11.55
N VAL A 333 5.48 -25.36 10.52
CA VAL A 333 4.97 -25.36 9.14
C VAL A 333 3.62 -26.05 9.07
N ILE A 334 3.44 -27.19 9.73
CA ILE A 334 2.15 -27.91 9.77
C ILE A 334 1.06 -27.03 10.40
N ARG A 335 1.35 -26.36 11.52
CA ARG A 335 0.40 -25.44 12.16
C ARG A 335 0.03 -24.26 11.28
N TYR A 336 1.01 -23.64 10.62
CA TYR A 336 0.73 -22.52 9.72
C TYR A 336 -0.05 -22.92 8.47
N LYS A 337 0.23 -24.11 7.90
CA LYS A 337 -0.57 -24.67 6.81
C LYS A 337 -2.03 -24.87 7.23
N SER A 338 -2.27 -25.51 8.37
CA SER A 338 -3.62 -25.70 8.89
C SER A 338 -4.35 -24.38 9.17
N ALA A 339 -3.65 -23.39 9.75
CA ALA A 339 -4.21 -22.07 9.95
C ALA A 339 -4.57 -21.38 8.62
N SER A 340 -3.70 -21.46 7.61
CA SER A 340 -3.95 -20.92 6.26
C SER A 340 -5.20 -21.53 5.64
N GLU A 341 -5.36 -22.85 5.69
CA GLU A 341 -6.55 -23.55 5.17
C GLU A 341 -7.85 -23.11 5.88
N ILE A 342 -7.78 -22.83 7.18
CA ILE A 342 -8.93 -22.30 7.95
C ILE A 342 -9.27 -20.88 7.49
N TYR A 343 -8.27 -20.03 7.27
CA TYR A 343 -8.49 -18.67 6.78
C TYR A 343 -9.02 -18.63 5.35
N GLU A 344 -8.54 -19.51 4.46
CA GLU A 344 -9.08 -19.62 3.10
C GLU A 344 -10.56 -20.02 3.12
N LYS A 345 -10.94 -21.01 3.93
CA LYS A 345 -12.34 -21.42 4.10
C LYS A 345 -13.21 -20.29 4.66
N SER A 346 -12.70 -19.53 5.63
CA SER A 346 -13.46 -18.41 6.20
C SER A 346 -13.61 -17.24 5.21
N GLU A 347 -12.58 -16.96 4.42
CA GLU A 347 -12.64 -15.96 3.34
C GLU A 347 -13.68 -16.34 2.28
N GLU A 348 -13.71 -17.61 1.87
CA GLU A 348 -14.70 -18.13 0.93
C GLU A 348 -16.14 -17.99 1.46
N ALA A 349 -16.36 -18.31 2.74
CA ALA A 349 -17.65 -18.13 3.39
C ALA A 349 -18.10 -16.67 3.41
N LEU A 350 -17.21 -15.74 3.77
CA LEU A 350 -17.48 -14.29 3.75
C LEU A 350 -17.76 -13.78 2.32
N LYS A 351 -17.06 -14.30 1.30
CA LYS A 351 -17.35 -13.98 -0.11
C LYS A 351 -18.76 -14.43 -0.52
N GLN A 352 -19.19 -15.60 -0.07
CA GLN A 352 -20.54 -16.11 -0.34
C GLN A 352 -21.60 -15.26 0.38
N GLU A 353 -21.38 -14.92 1.65
CA GLU A 353 -22.28 -14.08 2.44
C GLU A 353 -22.40 -12.68 1.83
N LYS A 354 -21.28 -12.05 1.46
CA LYS A 354 -21.28 -10.75 0.75
C LYS A 354 -22.12 -10.79 -0.52
N ARG A 355 -21.99 -11.85 -1.33
CA ARG A 355 -22.79 -12.01 -2.55
C ARG A 355 -24.27 -12.17 -2.23
N LYS A 356 -24.62 -12.88 -1.16
CA LYS A 356 -26.00 -13.06 -0.70
C LYS A 356 -26.60 -11.72 -0.25
N LEU A 357 -25.93 -11.02 0.66
CA LEU A 357 -26.37 -9.71 1.17
C LEU A 357 -26.48 -8.68 0.04
N GLN A 358 -25.58 -8.71 -0.94
CA GLN A 358 -25.67 -7.81 -2.10
C GLN A 358 -26.91 -8.09 -2.97
N ARG A 359 -27.35 -9.35 -3.08
CA ARG A 359 -28.62 -9.67 -3.77
C ARG A 359 -29.82 -9.19 -2.96
N GLU A 360 -29.82 -9.47 -1.65
CA GLU A 360 -30.89 -9.04 -0.74
C GLU A 360 -31.04 -7.52 -0.71
N ALA A 361 -29.92 -6.78 -0.70
CA ALA A 361 -29.94 -5.32 -0.76
C ALA A 361 -30.56 -4.78 -2.07
N ARG A 362 -30.24 -5.40 -3.21
CA ARG A 362 -30.85 -5.03 -4.50
C ARG A 362 -32.34 -5.35 -4.52
N GLU A 363 -32.75 -6.50 -3.99
CA GLU A 363 -34.15 -6.88 -3.92
C GLU A 363 -34.94 -5.94 -2.99
N ALA A 364 -34.37 -5.57 -1.84
CA ALA A 364 -34.96 -4.59 -0.94
C ALA A 364 -35.08 -3.20 -1.59
N GLN A 365 -34.05 -2.77 -2.33
CA GLN A 365 -34.08 -1.50 -3.06
C GLN A 365 -35.18 -1.50 -4.14
N ASN A 366 -35.27 -2.55 -4.97
CA ASN A 366 -36.34 -2.67 -5.95
C ASN A 366 -37.72 -2.60 -5.29
N ARG A 367 -37.89 -3.27 -4.14
CA ARG A 367 -39.14 -3.24 -3.38
C ARG A 367 -39.46 -1.84 -2.83
N ALA A 368 -38.45 -1.09 -2.41
CA ALA A 368 -38.62 0.29 -1.97
C ALA A 368 -39.09 1.18 -3.13
N GLU A 369 -38.48 1.05 -4.32
CA GLU A 369 -38.88 1.78 -5.53
C GLU A 369 -40.32 1.45 -5.95
N GLU A 370 -40.73 0.19 -5.88
CA GLU A 370 -42.12 -0.24 -6.13
C GLU A 370 -43.11 0.39 -5.13
N LEU A 371 -42.74 0.44 -3.85
CA LEU A 371 -43.59 1.06 -2.82
C LEU A 371 -43.65 2.58 -2.96
N GLU A 372 -42.54 3.24 -3.30
CA GLU A 372 -42.49 4.67 -3.56
C GLU A 372 -43.38 5.03 -4.74
N THR A 373 -43.26 4.32 -5.86
CA THR A 373 -44.12 4.55 -7.03
C THR A 373 -45.60 4.35 -6.68
N ALA A 374 -45.96 3.26 -5.99
CA ALA A 374 -47.33 3.04 -5.52
C ALA A 374 -47.84 4.18 -4.61
N ASN A 375 -46.99 4.67 -3.69
CA ASN A 375 -47.32 5.78 -2.80
C ASN A 375 -47.56 7.08 -3.58
N THR A 376 -46.72 7.40 -4.57
CA THR A 376 -46.94 8.58 -5.44
C THR A 376 -48.28 8.51 -6.17
N HIS A 377 -48.70 7.32 -6.62
CA HIS A 377 -50.01 7.14 -7.25
C HIS A 377 -51.16 7.36 -6.25
N LEU A 378 -51.04 6.86 -5.02
CA LEU A 378 -52.03 7.07 -3.96
C LEU A 378 -52.14 8.54 -3.58
N LEU A 379 -51.02 9.24 -3.41
CA LEU A 379 -50.99 10.68 -3.13
C LEU A 379 -51.73 11.48 -4.23
N LYS A 380 -51.43 11.21 -5.50
CA LYS A 380 -52.13 11.85 -6.64
C LYS A 380 -53.64 11.59 -6.61
N ARG A 381 -54.07 10.37 -6.23
CA ARG A 381 -55.50 10.04 -6.12
C ARG A 381 -56.15 10.77 -4.95
N LEU A 382 -55.46 10.86 -3.83
CA LEU A 382 -55.91 11.59 -2.65
C LEU A 382 -56.06 13.08 -2.92
N ASP A 383 -55.14 13.70 -3.64
CA ASP A 383 -55.23 15.12 -4.03
C ASP A 383 -56.42 15.38 -4.96
N LYS A 384 -56.68 14.48 -5.91
CA LYS A 384 -57.90 14.56 -6.75
C LYS A 384 -59.17 14.51 -5.91
N LEU A 385 -59.24 13.64 -4.91
CA LEU A 385 -60.39 13.54 -4.00
C LEU A 385 -60.54 14.78 -3.12
N LYS A 386 -59.42 15.33 -2.60
CA LYS A 386 -59.42 16.59 -1.84
C LYS A 386 -59.95 17.75 -2.69
N ASN A 387 -59.51 17.85 -3.94
CA ASN A 387 -59.97 18.88 -4.87
C ASN A 387 -61.46 18.72 -5.17
N ALA A 388 -61.94 17.50 -5.47
CA ALA A 388 -63.36 17.23 -5.70
C ALA A 388 -64.22 17.61 -4.49
N LYS A 389 -63.77 17.27 -3.28
CA LYS A 389 -64.44 17.67 -2.03
C LYS A 389 -64.49 19.20 -1.88
N SER A 390 -63.39 19.89 -2.17
CA SER A 390 -63.32 21.36 -2.10
C SER A 390 -64.28 22.02 -3.09
N THR A 391 -64.40 21.49 -4.31
CA THR A 391 -65.37 21.98 -5.31
C THR A 391 -66.79 21.79 -4.83
N LEU A 392 -67.16 20.59 -4.35
CA LEU A 392 -68.48 20.32 -3.77
C LEU A 392 -68.84 21.25 -2.62
N LEU A 393 -67.88 21.56 -1.75
CA LEU A 393 -68.08 22.49 -0.63
C LEU A 393 -68.26 23.95 -1.07
N LYS A 394 -67.80 24.33 -2.27
CA LYS A 394 -68.04 25.68 -2.83
C LYS A 394 -69.40 25.80 -3.52
N GLU A 395 -70.01 24.67 -3.89
CA GLU A 395 -71.32 24.59 -4.53
C GLU A 395 -72.49 24.49 -3.53
N LEU A 396 -72.17 24.22 -2.26
CA LEU A 396 -73.06 24.30 -1.09
C LEU A 396 -73.00 25.70 -0.48
#